data_AF-A0A3B9KJ37-F1
#
_entry.id   AF-A0A3B9KJ37-F1
#
_cell.length_a   1.000
_cell.length_b   1.000
_cell.length_c   1.000
_cell.angle_alpha   90.00
_cell.angle_beta   90.00
_cell.angle_gamma   90.00
#
_symmetry.space_group_name_H-M   'P 1'
#
loop_
_entity.id
_entity.type
_entity.pdbx_description
1 polymer ?
#
loop_
_entity_poly.entity_id
_entity_poly.type
_entity_poly.pdbx_seq_one_letter_code
_entity_poly.pdbx_strand_id
1 'polypeptide(L)'
;FTYTLGTVLALQAGQAWNAAKFFLGLFIFFGFYLLERTYAYLSRSKINVFSTLQRSRRLRSPELVFFLFFIFAALLLCVYFLSLSGGLRSPTWVWFLLLAVGILMNVSRNLNQWNVPYRWMTDGIVISPVMLFWGASLAVLDSTPILFFLSLPLLFFYLASETSLQFETYGEDLKKGRQALLVSIGWEHGITLHHILIALGYLGLGFYLYISGAWTIAWPVLLMMSVSLLEIWQLQRIAAGMRPNWGLLKANAIIQYLGVVYILLFAFLTH
;
A
#
# COMPACT_ATOMS: atom_id res chain seq x y z
N PHE A 1 5.55 2.90 7.01
CA PHE A 1 4.85 3.98 7.73
C PHE A 1 3.52 3.51 8.31
N THR A 2 2.59 3.00 7.51
CA THR A 2 1.26 2.57 8.01
C THR A 2 1.31 1.42 9.02
N TYR A 3 2.19 0.44 8.80
CA TYR A 3 2.50 -0.59 9.80
C TYR A 3 2.96 0.01 11.14
N THR A 4 3.92 0.94 11.07
CA THR A 4 4.45 1.65 12.24
C THR A 4 3.37 2.46 12.95
N LEU A 5 2.48 3.12 12.20
CA LEU A 5 1.33 3.83 12.76
C LEU A 5 0.46 2.89 13.60
N GLY A 6 0.18 1.67 13.12
CA GLY A 6 -0.56 0.65 13.88
C GLY A 6 0.13 0.25 15.18
N THR A 7 1.46 0.07 15.15
CA THR A 7 2.25 -0.19 16.35
C THR A 7 2.24 0.99 17.32
N VAL A 8 2.39 2.23 16.83
CA VAL A 8 2.38 3.45 17.67
C VAL A 8 1.03 3.64 18.36
N LEU A 9 -0.08 3.38 17.67
CA LEU A 9 -1.41 3.43 18.29
C LEU A 9 -1.55 2.42 19.44
N ALA A 10 -0.90 1.26 19.34
CA ALA A 10 -0.87 0.30 20.44
C ALA A 10 -0.05 0.80 21.62
N LEU A 11 1.09 1.47 21.37
CA LEU A 11 1.91 2.10 22.41
C LEU A 11 1.12 3.19 23.13
N GLN A 12 0.41 4.03 22.37
CA GLN A 12 -0.46 5.08 22.92
C GLN A 12 -1.59 4.49 23.78
N ALA A 13 -2.11 3.31 23.40
CA ALA A 13 -3.08 2.56 24.21
C ALA A 13 -2.46 1.85 25.43
N GLY A 14 -1.19 2.11 25.75
CA GLY A 14 -0.49 1.56 26.93
C GLY A 14 0.12 0.18 26.73
N GLN A 15 0.19 -0.35 25.51
CA GLN A 15 0.81 -1.64 25.25
C GLN A 15 2.34 -1.57 25.31
N ALA A 16 2.98 -2.62 25.82
CA ALA A 16 4.43 -2.68 25.91
C ALA A 16 5.06 -2.83 24.51
N TRP A 17 6.08 -2.02 24.22
CA TRP A 17 6.84 -2.15 22.98
C TRP A 17 7.68 -3.43 22.98
N ASN A 18 7.51 -4.26 21.95
CA ASN A 18 8.38 -5.39 21.69
C ASN A 18 9.06 -5.24 20.32
N ALA A 19 10.35 -4.87 20.35
CA ALA A 19 11.14 -4.66 19.15
C ALA A 19 11.23 -5.92 18.27
N ALA A 20 11.34 -7.11 18.87
CA ALA A 20 11.41 -8.36 18.11
C ALA A 20 10.12 -8.60 17.31
N LYS A 21 8.94 -8.46 17.92
CA LYS A 21 7.65 -8.60 17.22
C LYS A 21 7.50 -7.59 16.09
N PHE A 22 7.93 -6.35 16.31
CA PHE A 22 7.91 -5.28 15.32
C PHE A 22 8.78 -5.61 14.09
N PHE A 23 10.05 -5.98 14.29
CA PHE A 23 10.94 -6.29 13.18
C PHE A 23 10.57 -7.59 12.47
N LEU A 24 10.15 -8.64 13.18
CA LEU A 24 9.65 -9.87 12.56
C LEU A 24 8.41 -9.59 11.69
N GLY A 25 7.50 -8.72 12.14
CA GLY A 25 6.34 -8.30 11.36
C GLY A 25 6.71 -7.57 10.07
N LEU A 26 7.72 -6.68 10.13
CA LEU A 26 8.26 -6.02 8.93
C LEU A 26 8.94 -7.00 7.99
N PHE A 27 9.74 -7.94 8.51
CA PHE A 27 10.41 -8.94 7.68
C PHE A 27 9.43 -9.85 6.95
N ILE A 28 8.29 -10.19 7.58
CA ILE A 28 7.22 -10.95 6.91
C ILE A 28 6.67 -10.17 5.71
N PHE A 29 6.36 -8.88 5.89
CA PHE A 29 5.88 -8.03 4.79
C PHE A 29 6.91 -7.93 3.66
N PHE A 30 8.17 -7.62 3.99
CA PHE A 30 9.23 -7.50 2.99
C PHE A 30 9.52 -8.83 2.29
N GLY A 31 9.44 -9.96 3.01
CA GLY A 31 9.63 -11.29 2.43
C GLY A 31 8.52 -11.63 1.42
N PHE A 32 7.25 -11.39 1.75
CA PHE A 32 6.15 -11.57 0.80
C PHE A 32 6.28 -10.63 -0.41
N TYR A 33 6.62 -9.36 -0.18
CA TYR A 33 6.83 -8.38 -1.26
C TYR A 33 7.97 -8.80 -2.19
N LEU A 34 9.10 -9.23 -1.63
CA LEU A 34 10.26 -9.69 -2.39
C LEU A 34 9.94 -10.96 -3.19
N LEU A 35 9.15 -11.87 -2.61
CA LEU A 35 8.66 -13.07 -3.30
C LEU A 35 7.78 -12.69 -4.49
N GLU A 36 6.83 -11.77 -4.32
CA GLU A 36 6.00 -11.26 -5.43
C GLU A 36 6.84 -10.64 -6.54
N ARG A 37 7.79 -9.75 -6.18
CA ARG A 37 8.64 -9.06 -7.16
C ARG A 37 9.56 -10.01 -7.91
N THR A 38 10.14 -10.98 -7.21
CA THR A 38 11.02 -11.99 -7.81
C THR A 38 10.22 -12.86 -8.78
N TYR A 39 9.03 -13.32 -8.37
CA TYR A 39 8.18 -14.09 -9.25
C TYR A 39 7.72 -13.28 -10.47
N ALA A 40 7.32 -12.02 -10.29
CA ALA A 40 6.93 -11.13 -11.39
C ALA A 40 8.08 -10.90 -12.38
N TYR A 41 9.31 -10.79 -11.87
CA TYR A 41 10.51 -10.69 -12.72
C TYR A 41 10.75 -11.98 -13.53
N LEU A 42 10.59 -13.15 -12.90
CA LEU A 42 10.80 -14.46 -13.54
C LEU A 42 9.74 -14.79 -14.59
N SER A 43 8.49 -14.38 -14.36
CA SER A 43 7.34 -14.66 -15.23
C SER A 43 7.22 -13.70 -16.42
N ARG A 44 7.91 -12.56 -16.42
CA ARG A 44 7.97 -11.64 -17.57
C ARG A 44 8.78 -12.26 -18.72
N SER A 45 8.09 -12.86 -19.68
CA SER A 45 8.68 -13.22 -20.98
C SER A 45 8.92 -11.94 -21.78
N LYS A 46 10.18 -11.52 -21.95
CA LYS A 46 10.53 -10.55 -22.99
C LYS A 46 10.38 -11.24 -24.34
N ILE A 47 9.28 -10.99 -25.04
CA ILE A 47 9.13 -11.37 -26.44
C ILE A 47 9.96 -10.36 -27.23
N ASN A 48 11.19 -10.71 -27.57
CA ASN A 48 11.95 -9.97 -28.57
C ASN A 48 11.35 -10.33 -29.94
N VAL A 49 10.78 -9.35 -30.64
CA VAL A 49 10.16 -9.51 -31.97
C VAL A 49 11.15 -10.08 -33.00
N PHE A 50 12.46 -9.94 -32.74
CA PHE A 50 13.54 -10.35 -33.65
C PHE A 50 14.37 -11.56 -33.17
N SER A 51 14.03 -12.21 -32.05
CA SER A 51 14.74 -13.43 -31.63
C SER A 51 13.80 -14.63 -31.72
N THR A 52 14.18 -15.60 -32.53
CA THR A 52 13.66 -16.98 -32.52
C THR A 52 13.38 -17.42 -31.08
N LEU A 53 12.18 -17.97 -30.86
CA LEU A 53 11.62 -18.50 -29.60
C LEU A 53 12.67 -19.08 -28.63
N GLN A 54 13.41 -18.22 -27.94
CA GLN A 54 14.25 -18.62 -26.83
C GLN A 54 13.30 -18.67 -25.63
N ARG A 55 12.49 -19.73 -25.58
CA ARG A 55 11.59 -20.07 -24.48
C ARG A 55 12.38 -19.89 -23.18
N SER A 56 12.11 -18.80 -22.46
CA SER A 56 13.05 -18.25 -21.48
C SER A 56 13.35 -19.29 -20.39
N ARG A 57 14.54 -19.89 -20.43
CA ARG A 57 15.08 -20.83 -19.42
C ARG A 57 15.36 -20.15 -18.06
N ARG A 58 14.82 -18.96 -17.76
CA ARG A 58 15.13 -18.21 -16.53
C ARG A 58 14.73 -18.93 -15.24
N LEU A 59 13.62 -19.67 -15.27
CA LEU A 59 13.17 -20.53 -14.16
C LEU A 59 14.04 -21.78 -13.94
N ARG A 60 15.06 -22.04 -14.78
CA ARG A 60 16.01 -23.14 -14.59
C ARG A 60 17.36 -22.72 -14.01
N SER A 61 17.56 -21.43 -13.70
CA SER A 61 18.78 -21.02 -13.01
C SER A 61 18.71 -21.51 -11.55
N PRO A 62 19.62 -22.39 -11.10
CA PRO A 62 19.58 -22.96 -9.76
C PRO A 62 19.67 -21.86 -8.68
N GLU A 63 20.35 -20.75 -8.99
CA GLU A 63 20.49 -19.58 -8.12
C GLU A 63 19.15 -18.94 -7.75
N LEU A 64 18.23 -18.77 -8.71
CA LEU A 64 16.93 -18.13 -8.47
C LEU A 64 15.99 -19.05 -7.70
N VAL A 65 16.06 -20.37 -7.92
CA VAL A 65 15.32 -21.35 -7.13
C VAL A 65 15.83 -21.37 -5.70
N PHE A 66 17.15 -21.34 -5.51
CA PHE A 66 17.76 -21.24 -4.18
C PHE A 66 17.35 -19.95 -3.46
N PHE A 67 17.32 -18.82 -4.17
CA PHE A 67 16.89 -17.54 -3.62
C PHE A 67 15.41 -17.56 -3.19
N LEU A 68 14.51 -18.14 -3.99
CA LEU A 68 13.11 -18.30 -3.61
C LEU A 68 12.95 -19.23 -2.40
N PHE A 69 13.71 -20.33 -2.36
CA PHE A 69 13.74 -21.23 -1.20
C PHE A 69 14.25 -20.52 0.06
N PHE A 70 15.29 -19.70 -0.08
CA PHE A 70 15.84 -18.91 1.02
C PHE A 70 14.80 -17.92 1.57
N ILE A 71 14.09 -17.18 0.71
CA ILE A 71 13.01 -16.27 1.14
C ILE A 71 11.91 -17.05 1.86
N PHE A 72 11.50 -18.19 1.31
CA PHE A 72 10.47 -19.03 1.91
C PHE A 72 10.89 -19.55 3.29
N ALA A 73 12.13 -20.05 3.43
CA ALA A 73 12.68 -20.49 4.70
C ALA A 73 12.78 -19.35 5.72
N ALA A 74 13.19 -18.15 5.29
CA ALA A 74 13.23 -16.96 6.13
C ALA A 74 11.84 -16.55 6.63
N LEU A 75 10.82 -16.62 5.77
CA LEU A 75 9.42 -16.37 6.15
C LEU A 75 8.92 -17.38 7.18
N LEU A 76 9.17 -18.68 6.97
CA LEU A 76 8.81 -19.72 7.93
C LEU A 76 9.48 -19.51 9.29
N LEU A 77 10.76 -19.16 9.30
CA LEU A 77 11.51 -18.86 10.51
C LEU A 77 10.93 -17.61 11.22
N CYS A 78 10.56 -16.56 10.48
CA CYS A 78 9.92 -15.39 11.06
C CYS A 78 8.58 -15.75 11.73
N VAL A 79 7.74 -16.52 11.04
CA VAL A 79 6.45 -17.00 11.58
C VAL A 79 6.66 -17.88 12.82
N TYR A 80 7.66 -18.76 12.79
CA TYR A 80 8.01 -19.62 13.93
C TYR A 80 8.42 -18.81 15.17
N PHE A 81 9.35 -17.85 15.03
CA PHE A 81 9.75 -16.99 16.15
C PHE A 81 8.61 -16.09 16.63
N LEU A 82 7.74 -15.65 15.73
CA LEU A 82 6.57 -14.85 16.10
C LEU A 82 5.54 -15.69 16.87
N SER A 83 5.39 -16.97 16.53
CA SER A 83 4.60 -17.94 17.29
C SER A 83 5.16 -18.17 18.70
N LEU A 84 6.47 -18.41 18.82
CA LEU A 84 7.15 -18.61 20.11
C LEU A 84 7.03 -17.40 21.04
N SER A 85 7.11 -16.18 20.48
CA SER A 85 6.98 -14.94 21.26
C SER A 85 5.52 -14.60 21.66
N GLY A 86 4.55 -15.45 21.30
CA GLY A 86 3.12 -15.20 21.50
C GLY A 86 2.60 -13.99 20.71
N GLY A 87 3.26 -13.64 19.60
CA GLY A 87 2.81 -12.57 18.70
C GLY A 87 1.63 -13.00 17.81
N LEU A 88 1.57 -14.28 17.42
CA LEU A 88 0.49 -14.87 16.63
C LEU A 88 -0.66 -15.31 17.54
N ARG A 89 -1.56 -14.37 17.86
CA ARG A 89 -2.83 -14.69 18.51
C ARG A 89 -3.93 -14.91 17.47
N SER A 90 -5.09 -15.40 17.93
CA SER A 90 -6.24 -15.70 17.06
C SER A 90 -6.59 -14.54 16.08
N PRO A 91 -6.68 -13.26 16.52
CA PRO A 91 -6.95 -12.15 15.59
C PRO A 91 -5.81 -11.87 14.59
N THR A 92 -4.57 -12.11 14.99
CA THR A 92 -3.36 -11.84 14.19
C THR A 92 -3.31 -12.72 12.94
N TRP A 93 -3.84 -13.94 13.01
CA TRP A 93 -3.90 -14.87 11.87
C TRP A 93 -4.75 -14.35 10.72
N VAL A 94 -5.85 -13.63 11.01
CA VAL A 94 -6.70 -13.04 9.98
C VAL A 94 -5.92 -11.99 9.19
N TRP A 95 -5.21 -11.10 9.87
CA TRP A 95 -4.40 -10.05 9.24
C TRP A 95 -3.19 -10.63 8.49
N PHE A 96 -2.56 -11.67 9.04
CA PHE A 96 -1.49 -12.41 8.34
C PHE A 96 -2.01 -13.04 7.05
N LEU A 97 -3.18 -13.70 7.09
CA LEU A 97 -3.78 -14.33 5.92
C LEU A 97 -4.16 -13.29 4.87
N LEU A 98 -4.79 -12.18 5.27
CA LEU A 98 -5.11 -11.08 4.36
C LEU A 98 -3.86 -10.46 3.73
N LEU A 99 -2.77 -10.33 4.49
CA LEU A 99 -1.48 -9.85 3.99
C LEU A 99 -0.90 -10.80 2.94
N ALA A 100 -0.86 -12.10 3.26
CA ALA A 100 -0.35 -13.13 2.37
C ALA A 100 -1.20 -13.21 1.09
N VAL A 101 -2.53 -13.28 1.22
CA VAL A 101 -3.45 -13.33 0.08
C VAL A 101 -3.34 -12.06 -0.76
N GLY A 102 -3.40 -10.87 -0.15
CA GLY A 102 -3.35 -9.60 -0.88
C GLY A 102 -2.08 -9.45 -1.71
N ILE A 103 -0.91 -9.84 -1.18
CA ILE A 103 0.36 -9.78 -1.92
C ILE A 103 0.46 -10.90 -2.96
N LEU A 104 0.09 -12.14 -2.60
CA LEU A 104 0.24 -13.31 -3.47
C LEU A 104 -0.83 -13.38 -4.58
N MET A 105 -1.95 -12.66 -4.48
CA MET A 105 -2.92 -12.52 -5.57
C MET A 105 -2.27 -11.95 -6.84
N ASN A 106 -1.24 -11.12 -6.69
CA ASN A 106 -0.46 -10.57 -7.81
C ASN A 106 0.50 -11.58 -8.46
N VAL A 107 0.77 -12.71 -7.80
CA VAL A 107 1.72 -13.74 -8.25
C VAL A 107 1.06 -14.70 -9.23
N SER A 108 -0.15 -15.20 -8.96
CA SER A 108 -0.78 -16.22 -9.79
C SER A 108 -1.09 -15.68 -11.20
N ARG A 109 -0.53 -16.27 -12.25
CA ARG A 109 -0.74 -15.82 -13.65
C ARG A 109 -2.22 -15.74 -14.05
N ASN A 110 -3.03 -16.69 -13.59
CA ASN A 110 -4.47 -16.74 -13.90
C ASN A 110 -5.23 -15.65 -13.13
N LEU A 111 -4.88 -15.40 -11.87
CA LEU A 111 -5.50 -14.34 -11.07
C LEU A 111 -4.99 -12.96 -11.50
N ASN A 112 -3.73 -12.85 -11.91
CA ASN A 112 -3.10 -11.60 -12.28
C ASN A 112 -3.79 -10.98 -13.50
N GLN A 113 -4.18 -11.75 -14.52
CA GLN A 113 -4.94 -11.20 -15.67
C GLN A 113 -6.26 -10.54 -15.26
N TRP A 114 -6.90 -11.05 -14.21
CA TRP A 114 -8.13 -10.49 -13.68
C TRP A 114 -7.84 -9.34 -12.71
N ASN A 115 -6.70 -9.38 -12.03
CA ASN A 115 -6.29 -8.42 -11.01
C ASN A 115 -5.51 -7.21 -11.56
N VAL A 116 -4.96 -7.24 -12.78
CA VAL A 116 -4.15 -6.10 -13.30
C VAL A 116 -4.93 -4.78 -13.24
N PRO A 117 -6.21 -4.70 -13.68
CA PRO A 117 -6.99 -3.46 -13.57
C PRO A 117 -7.27 -3.04 -12.13
N TYR A 118 -7.30 -4.00 -11.18
CA TYR A 118 -7.63 -3.78 -9.77
C TYR A 118 -6.41 -3.73 -8.86
N ARG A 119 -5.20 -3.82 -9.41
CA ARG A 119 -3.95 -3.89 -8.63
C ARG A 119 -3.77 -2.67 -7.73
N TRP A 120 -4.13 -1.48 -8.21
CA TRP A 120 -4.13 -0.24 -7.42
C TRP A 120 -4.98 -0.38 -6.14
N MET A 121 -6.13 -1.06 -6.23
CA MET A 121 -7.04 -1.30 -5.12
C MET A 121 -6.51 -2.38 -4.18
N THR A 122 -5.98 -3.49 -4.71
CA THR A 122 -5.38 -4.54 -3.86
C THR A 122 -4.15 -4.03 -3.12
N ASP A 123 -3.29 -3.26 -3.79
CA ASP A 123 -2.11 -2.65 -3.19
C ASP A 123 -2.53 -1.64 -2.12
N GLY A 124 -3.60 -0.86 -2.35
CA GLY A 124 -4.16 0.05 -1.36
C GLY A 124 -4.72 -0.64 -0.13
N ILE A 125 -5.46 -1.74 -0.29
CA ILE A 125 -5.97 -2.56 0.82
C ILE A 125 -4.80 -3.15 1.63
N VAL A 126 -3.76 -3.63 0.95
CA VAL A 126 -2.58 -4.16 1.64
C VAL A 126 -1.86 -3.05 2.42
N ILE A 127 -1.52 -1.95 1.76
CA ILE A 127 -0.64 -0.90 2.31
C ILE A 127 -1.34 -0.06 3.37
N SER A 128 -2.66 0.12 3.28
CA SER A 128 -3.42 0.95 4.22
C SER A 128 -4.05 0.12 5.36
N PRO A 129 -5.23 -0.50 5.20
CA PRO A 129 -5.87 -1.20 6.30
C PRO A 129 -5.06 -2.42 6.77
N VAL A 130 -4.67 -3.33 5.89
CA VAL A 130 -4.04 -4.60 6.32
C VAL A 130 -2.73 -4.33 7.05
N MET A 131 -1.88 -3.43 6.54
CA MET A 131 -0.64 -3.07 7.23
C MET A 131 -0.87 -2.34 8.56
N LEU A 132 -1.88 -1.46 8.65
CA LEU A 132 -2.25 -0.80 9.90
C LEU A 132 -2.65 -1.84 10.97
N PHE A 133 -3.57 -2.73 10.62
CA PHE A 133 -4.05 -3.77 11.53
C PHE A 133 -3.00 -4.84 11.83
N TRP A 134 -2.12 -5.16 10.87
CA TRP A 134 -0.97 -6.03 11.09
C TRP A 134 -0.04 -5.45 12.16
N GLY A 135 0.30 -4.16 12.07
CA GLY A 135 1.12 -3.48 13.07
C GLY A 135 0.48 -3.40 14.45
N ALA A 136 -0.82 -3.07 14.49
CA ALA A 136 -1.60 -2.99 15.73
C ALA A 136 -1.72 -4.36 16.42
N SER A 137 -2.11 -5.41 15.67
CA SER A 137 -2.32 -6.76 16.23
C SER A 137 -1.03 -7.40 16.78
N LEU A 138 0.11 -7.18 16.10
CA LEU A 138 1.41 -7.62 16.61
C LEU A 138 1.82 -6.90 17.89
N ALA A 139 1.39 -5.64 18.03
CA ALA A 139 1.59 -4.82 19.21
C ALA A 139 0.49 -5.00 20.27
N VAL A 140 -0.30 -6.07 20.20
CA VAL A 140 -1.30 -6.43 21.23
C VAL A 140 -2.52 -5.50 21.26
N LEU A 141 -2.76 -4.70 20.22
CA LEU A 141 -3.97 -3.90 20.11
C LEU A 141 -5.08 -4.68 19.41
N ASP A 142 -6.25 -4.74 20.05
CA ASP A 142 -7.43 -5.38 19.48
C ASP A 142 -7.97 -4.61 18.27
N SER A 143 -8.60 -5.33 17.36
CA SER A 143 -9.23 -4.75 16.17
C SER A 143 -10.52 -4.04 16.57
N THR A 144 -10.40 -2.75 16.90
CA THR A 144 -11.51 -1.91 17.32
C THR A 144 -12.17 -1.20 16.13
N PRO A 145 -13.45 -0.82 16.22
CA PRO A 145 -14.12 -0.01 15.20
C PRO A 145 -13.38 1.31 14.92
N ILE A 146 -12.72 1.88 15.92
CA ILE A 146 -12.00 3.15 15.77
C ILE A 146 -10.76 3.02 14.88
N LEU A 147 -10.05 1.89 14.98
CA LEU A 147 -8.93 1.58 14.09
C LEU A 147 -9.42 1.37 12.65
N PHE A 148 -10.61 0.80 12.49
CA PHE A 148 -11.26 0.69 11.19
C PHE A 148 -11.60 2.07 10.59
N PHE A 149 -12.16 2.99 11.39
CA PHE A 149 -12.43 4.36 10.94
C PHE A 149 -11.18 5.14 10.56
N LEU A 150 -10.02 4.85 11.15
CA LEU A 150 -8.73 5.40 10.69
C LEU A 150 -8.24 4.74 9.40
N SER A 151 -8.49 3.44 9.22
CA SER A 151 -7.99 2.71 8.06
C SER A 151 -8.62 3.15 6.73
N LEU A 152 -9.88 3.59 6.75
CA LEU A 152 -10.62 4.06 5.58
C LEU A 152 -10.04 5.34 4.95
N PRO A 153 -9.83 6.45 5.68
CA PRO A 153 -9.22 7.63 5.10
C PRO A 153 -7.81 7.36 4.59
N LEU A 154 -7.02 6.53 5.29
CA LEU A 154 -5.70 6.10 4.79
C LEU A 154 -5.80 5.37 3.45
N LEU A 155 -6.78 4.46 3.31
CA LEU A 155 -7.06 3.80 2.05
C LEU A 155 -7.41 4.82 0.95
N PHE A 156 -8.32 5.76 1.22
CA PHE A 156 -8.71 6.75 0.23
C PHE A 156 -7.56 7.66 -0.21
N PHE A 157 -6.73 8.14 0.72
CA PHE A 157 -5.54 8.93 0.38
C PHE A 157 -4.50 8.13 -0.41
N TYR A 158 -4.31 6.85 -0.08
CA TYR A 158 -3.42 5.98 -0.85
C TYR A 158 -3.93 5.82 -2.29
N LEU A 159 -5.21 5.50 -2.45
CA LEU A 159 -5.83 5.28 -3.75
C LEU A 159 -5.83 6.55 -4.61
N ALA A 160 -6.04 7.72 -4.00
CA ALA A 160 -5.92 9.01 -4.67
C ALA A 160 -4.48 9.24 -5.15
N SER A 161 -3.48 9.06 -4.28
CA SER A 161 -2.07 9.16 -4.64
C SER A 161 -1.71 8.21 -5.79
N GLU A 162 -2.16 6.95 -5.73
CA GLU A 162 -1.87 5.95 -6.76
C GLU A 162 -2.50 6.34 -8.11
N THR A 163 -3.69 6.93 -8.09
CA THR A 163 -4.35 7.43 -9.29
C THR A 163 -3.55 8.60 -9.91
N SER A 164 -3.07 9.55 -9.09
CA SER A 164 -2.18 10.64 -9.55
C SER A 164 -0.91 10.11 -10.21
N LEU A 165 -0.27 9.10 -9.61
CA LEU A 165 0.98 8.51 -10.12
C LEU A 165 0.81 7.84 -11.49
N GLN A 166 -0.37 7.30 -11.80
CA GLN A 166 -0.61 6.64 -13.07
C GLN A 166 -0.77 7.60 -14.26
N PHE A 167 -1.05 8.89 -14.04
CA PHE A 167 -1.20 9.84 -15.15
C PHE A 167 0.10 10.02 -15.94
N GLU A 168 1.27 9.95 -15.29
CA GLU A 168 2.58 10.05 -15.96
C GLU A 168 2.80 8.87 -16.93
N THR A 169 2.41 7.66 -16.54
CA THR A 169 2.62 6.45 -17.35
C THR A 169 1.47 6.14 -18.31
N TYR A 170 0.32 6.83 -18.18
CA TYR A 170 -0.88 6.59 -18.95
C TYR A 170 -0.64 6.48 -20.47
N GLY A 171 0.11 7.43 -21.04
CA GLY A 171 0.39 7.44 -22.48
C GLY A 171 1.23 6.24 -22.95
N GLU A 172 2.17 5.77 -22.12
CA GLU A 172 2.93 4.55 -22.42
C GLU A 172 2.10 3.30 -22.22
N ASP A 173 1.29 3.27 -21.17
CA ASP A 173 0.45 2.13 -20.80
C ASP A 173 -0.63 1.89 -21.85
N LEU A 174 -1.20 2.97 -22.39
CA LEU A 174 -2.13 2.93 -23.52
C LEU A 174 -1.46 2.34 -24.78
N LYS A 175 -0.27 2.82 -25.15
CA LYS A 175 0.48 2.31 -26.32
C LYS A 175 0.89 0.84 -26.17
N LYS A 176 1.20 0.41 -24.95
CA LYS A 176 1.65 -0.96 -24.63
C LYS A 176 0.49 -1.92 -24.33
N GLY A 177 -0.77 -1.45 -24.41
CA GLY A 177 -1.95 -2.25 -24.08
C GLY A 177 -1.94 -2.79 -22.64
N ARG A 178 -1.33 -2.07 -21.71
CA ARG A 178 -1.27 -2.47 -20.30
C ARG A 178 -2.61 -2.18 -19.65
N GLN A 179 -3.13 -3.14 -18.90
CA GLN A 179 -4.39 -3.03 -18.18
C GLN A 179 -4.25 -2.24 -16.87
N ALA A 180 -3.81 -0.97 -16.96
CA ALA A 180 -3.77 -0.04 -15.84
C ALA A 180 -5.15 0.59 -15.60
N LEU A 181 -5.42 1.08 -14.37
CA LEU A 181 -6.70 1.68 -13.99
C LEU A 181 -7.11 2.77 -15.00
N LEU A 182 -6.23 3.74 -15.26
CA LEU A 182 -6.54 4.85 -16.16
C LEU A 182 -6.81 4.41 -17.61
N VAL A 183 -6.22 3.29 -18.06
CA VAL A 183 -6.53 2.71 -19.38
C VAL A 183 -7.90 2.05 -19.38
N SER A 184 -8.32 1.47 -18.25
CA SER A 184 -9.61 0.78 -18.12
C SER A 184 -10.80 1.74 -17.95
N ILE A 185 -10.67 2.79 -17.14
CA ILE A 185 -11.78 3.73 -16.87
C ILE A 185 -11.70 5.02 -17.69
N GLY A 186 -10.54 5.30 -18.30
CA GLY A 186 -10.26 6.55 -18.99
C GLY A 186 -9.78 7.65 -18.04
N TRP A 187 -8.97 8.56 -18.59
CA TRP A 187 -8.33 9.62 -17.82
C TRP A 187 -9.33 10.60 -17.18
N GLU A 188 -10.45 10.92 -17.83
CA GLU A 188 -11.51 11.82 -17.30
C GLU A 188 -12.17 11.25 -16.04
N HIS A 189 -12.56 9.97 -16.09
CA HIS A 189 -13.07 9.26 -14.91
C HIS A 189 -11.98 9.09 -13.86
N GLY A 190 -10.71 8.94 -14.25
CA GLY A 190 -9.57 8.94 -13.33
C GLY A 190 -9.44 10.22 -12.52
N ILE A 191 -9.60 11.39 -13.14
CA ILE A 191 -9.60 12.68 -12.44
C ILE A 191 -10.79 12.78 -11.48
N THR A 192 -11.98 12.39 -11.95
CA THR A 192 -13.19 12.40 -11.12
C THR A 192 -13.04 11.48 -9.91
N LEU A 193 -12.53 10.26 -10.12
CA LEU A 193 -12.25 9.29 -9.07
C LEU A 193 -11.25 9.82 -8.05
N HIS A 194 -10.15 10.44 -8.51
CA HIS A 194 -9.17 11.08 -7.62
C HIS A 194 -9.85 12.11 -6.71
N HIS A 195 -10.63 13.04 -7.27
CA HIS A 195 -11.31 14.07 -6.49
C HIS A 195 -12.27 13.48 -5.44
N ILE A 196 -13.04 12.45 -5.82
CA ILE A 196 -13.94 11.75 -4.90
C ILE A 196 -13.14 11.09 -3.77
N LEU A 197 -12.03 10.42 -4.09
CA LEU A 197 -11.17 9.77 -3.09
C LEU A 197 -10.56 10.78 -2.12
N ILE A 198 -10.12 11.95 -2.60
CA ILE A 198 -9.65 13.04 -1.72
C ILE A 198 -10.75 13.51 -0.78
N ALA A 199 -11.95 13.76 -1.31
CA ALA A 199 -13.08 14.21 -0.52
C ALA A 199 -13.46 13.18 0.56
N LEU A 200 -13.58 11.90 0.19
CA LEU A 200 -13.85 10.81 1.12
C LEU A 200 -12.72 10.63 2.15
N GLY A 201 -11.45 10.83 1.75
CA GLY A 201 -10.30 10.81 2.64
C GLY A 201 -10.42 11.86 3.75
N TYR A 202 -10.70 13.12 3.41
CA TYR A 202 -10.85 14.17 4.42
C TYR A 202 -12.12 14.04 5.25
N LEU A 203 -13.24 13.63 4.66
CA LEU A 203 -14.48 13.36 5.41
C LEU A 203 -14.27 12.23 6.43
N GLY A 204 -13.67 11.11 6.00
CA GLY A 204 -13.36 9.98 6.88
C GLY A 204 -12.35 10.35 7.96
N LEU A 205 -11.33 11.15 7.63
CA LEU A 205 -10.33 11.61 8.60
C LEU A 205 -10.95 12.53 9.64
N GLY A 206 -11.75 13.52 9.23
CA GLY A 206 -12.45 14.41 10.16
C GLY A 206 -13.39 13.65 11.09
N PHE A 207 -14.12 12.66 10.55
CA PHE A 207 -14.99 11.79 11.33
C PHE A 207 -14.20 10.96 12.36
N TYR A 208 -13.08 10.37 11.95
CA TYR A 208 -12.20 9.65 12.86
C TYR A 208 -11.66 10.56 13.98
N LEU A 209 -11.14 11.75 13.65
CA LEU A 209 -10.59 12.70 14.63
C LEU A 209 -11.63 13.13 15.67
N TYR A 210 -12.88 13.31 15.22
CA TYR A 210 -13.99 13.66 16.10
C TYR A 210 -14.36 12.51 17.06
N ILE A 211 -14.59 11.30 16.55
CA ILE A 211 -15.02 10.16 17.37
C ILE A 211 -13.92 9.65 18.30
N SER A 212 -12.67 9.69 17.86
CA SER A 212 -11.53 9.26 18.69
C SER A 212 -11.12 10.27 19.75
N GLY A 213 -11.62 11.51 19.68
CA GLY A 213 -11.12 12.61 20.50
C GLY A 213 -9.69 13.04 20.13
N ALA A 214 -9.09 12.48 19.07
CA ALA A 214 -7.73 12.79 18.62
C ALA A 214 -7.60 14.18 17.99
N TRP A 215 -8.70 14.93 17.85
CA TRP A 215 -8.70 16.27 17.26
C TRP A 215 -7.64 17.19 17.86
N THR A 216 -7.48 17.21 19.18
CA THR A 216 -6.55 18.11 19.87
C THR A 216 -5.09 17.88 19.50
N ILE A 217 -4.72 16.63 19.20
CA ILE A 217 -3.33 16.22 18.92
C ILE A 217 -3.06 16.07 17.42
N ALA A 218 -4.05 15.63 16.64
CA ALA A 218 -3.87 15.22 15.25
C ALA A 218 -4.48 16.17 14.23
N TRP A 219 -5.10 17.30 14.62
CA TRP A 219 -5.58 18.31 13.66
C TRP A 219 -4.53 18.82 12.66
N PRO A 220 -3.21 18.88 12.95
CA PRO A 220 -2.23 19.36 11.97
C PRO A 220 -2.18 18.50 10.70
N VAL A 221 -2.69 17.27 10.72
CA VAL A 221 -2.81 16.42 9.53
C VAL A 221 -3.67 17.08 8.44
N LEU A 222 -4.62 17.94 8.84
CA LEU A 222 -5.51 18.65 7.92
C LEU A 222 -4.75 19.69 7.07
N LEU A 223 -3.54 20.11 7.47
CA LEU A 223 -2.68 20.96 6.65
C LEU A 223 -2.30 20.30 5.32
N MET A 224 -2.31 18.95 5.27
CA MET A 224 -2.11 18.20 4.02
C MET A 224 -3.19 18.49 2.97
N MET A 225 -4.33 19.07 3.36
CA MET A 225 -5.37 19.50 2.41
C MET A 225 -4.82 20.49 1.39
N SER A 226 -3.86 21.33 1.77
CA SER A 226 -3.17 22.22 0.83
C SER A 226 -2.46 21.46 -0.31
N VAL A 227 -1.83 20.32 0.01
CA VAL A 227 -1.17 19.45 -0.97
C VAL A 227 -2.21 18.76 -1.86
N SER A 228 -3.29 18.24 -1.28
CA SER A 228 -4.37 17.61 -2.06
C SER A 228 -5.08 18.60 -2.99
N LEU A 229 -5.32 19.83 -2.55
CA LEU A 229 -5.88 20.89 -3.40
C LEU A 229 -4.92 21.26 -4.54
N LEU A 230 -3.61 21.25 -4.28
CA LEU A 230 -2.60 21.46 -5.31
C LEU A 230 -2.63 20.34 -6.36
N GLU A 231 -2.81 19.06 -5.96
CA GLU A 231 -2.99 17.95 -6.91
C GLU A 231 -4.25 18.11 -7.76
N ILE A 232 -5.39 18.45 -7.14
CA ILE A 232 -6.66 18.72 -7.85
C ILE A 232 -6.44 19.80 -8.92
N TRP A 233 -5.83 20.92 -8.52
CA TRP A 233 -5.53 22.01 -9.43
C TRP A 233 -4.59 21.59 -10.57
N GLN A 234 -3.55 20.78 -10.28
CA GLN A 234 -2.65 20.27 -11.31
C GLN A 234 -3.36 19.38 -12.32
N LEU A 235 -4.17 18.43 -11.87
CA LEU A 235 -4.92 17.54 -12.75
C LEU A 235 -5.94 18.30 -13.61
N GLN A 236 -6.61 19.31 -13.05
CA GLN A 236 -7.51 20.19 -13.81
C GLN A 236 -6.77 20.97 -14.91
N ARG A 237 -5.56 21.47 -14.62
CA ARG A 237 -4.77 22.15 -15.66
C ARG A 237 -4.32 21.21 -16.76
N ILE A 238 -3.95 19.98 -16.41
CA ILE A 238 -3.62 18.94 -17.39
C ILE A 238 -4.83 18.61 -18.26
N ALA A 239 -6.02 18.48 -17.66
CA ALA A 239 -7.27 18.30 -18.40
C ALA A 239 -7.58 19.47 -19.34
N ALA A 240 -7.21 20.70 -18.97
CA ALA A 240 -7.33 21.89 -19.80
C ALA A 240 -6.25 22.01 -20.89
N GLY A 241 -5.41 20.98 -21.09
CA GLY A 241 -4.39 20.94 -22.14
C GLY A 241 -3.07 21.65 -21.78
N MET A 242 -2.89 22.08 -20.53
CA MET A 242 -1.61 22.64 -20.09
C MET A 242 -0.53 21.55 -20.04
N ARG A 243 0.72 21.93 -20.35
CA ARG A 243 1.85 21.01 -20.26
C ARG A 243 2.00 20.51 -18.81
N PRO A 244 1.95 19.18 -18.57
CA PRO A 244 2.07 18.61 -17.24
C PRO A 244 3.48 18.77 -16.67
N ASN A 245 3.56 19.06 -15.37
CA ASN A 245 4.78 18.92 -14.59
C ASN A 245 4.72 17.61 -13.77
N TRP A 246 5.10 16.50 -14.41
CA TRP A 246 5.00 15.16 -13.83
C TRP A 246 5.80 15.01 -12.53
N GLY A 247 6.99 15.62 -12.46
CA GLY A 247 7.83 15.56 -11.27
C GLY A 247 7.13 16.17 -10.05
N LEU A 248 6.46 17.31 -10.24
CA LEU A 248 5.72 17.97 -9.16
C LEU A 248 4.45 17.19 -8.78
N LEU A 249 3.68 16.69 -9.75
CA LEU A 249 2.50 15.87 -9.48
C LEU A 249 2.86 14.60 -8.69
N LYS A 250 3.94 13.93 -9.09
CA LYS A 250 4.46 12.74 -8.40
C LYS A 250 4.94 13.04 -6.99
N ALA A 251 5.68 14.14 -6.81
CA ALA A 251 6.12 14.56 -5.48
C ALA A 251 4.91 14.83 -4.58
N ASN A 252 3.90 15.55 -5.07
CA ASN A 252 2.67 15.85 -4.33
C ASN A 252 1.93 14.57 -3.95
N ALA A 253 1.71 13.64 -4.88
CA ALA A 253 1.04 12.37 -4.61
C ALA A 253 1.73 11.58 -3.46
N ILE A 254 3.05 11.46 -3.54
CA ILE A 254 3.85 10.79 -2.51
C ILE A 254 3.76 11.54 -1.16
N ILE A 255 3.92 12.86 -1.20
CA ILE A 255 3.87 13.73 -0.01
C ILE A 255 2.47 13.70 0.62
N GLN A 256 1.40 13.64 -0.16
CA GLN A 256 0.03 13.57 0.35
C GLN A 256 -0.15 12.35 1.25
N TYR A 257 0.08 11.15 0.71
CA TYR A 257 -0.13 9.93 1.48
C TYR A 257 0.88 9.80 2.63
N LEU A 258 2.18 9.94 2.35
CA LEU A 258 3.21 9.78 3.37
C LEU A 258 3.16 10.89 4.41
N GLY A 259 2.80 12.11 4.03
CA GLY A 259 2.63 13.25 4.93
C GLY A 259 1.47 13.05 5.89
N VAL A 260 0.31 12.56 5.41
CA VAL A 260 -0.82 12.19 6.28
C VAL A 260 -0.38 11.13 7.30
N VAL A 261 0.25 10.04 6.85
CA VAL A 261 0.68 8.96 7.76
C VAL A 261 1.77 9.46 8.72
N TYR A 262 2.71 10.28 8.25
CA TYR A 262 3.80 10.82 9.07
C TYR A 262 3.30 11.76 10.17
N ILE A 263 2.42 12.70 9.84
CA ILE A 263 1.87 13.64 10.82
C ILE A 263 1.05 12.88 11.87
N LEU A 264 0.22 11.92 11.46
CA LEU A 264 -0.52 11.07 12.39
C LEU A 264 0.42 10.27 13.31
N LEU A 265 1.45 9.65 12.73
CA LEU A 265 2.44 8.89 13.49
C LEU A 265 3.15 9.78 14.51
N PHE A 266 3.54 10.99 14.12
CA PHE A 266 4.18 11.95 15.02
C PHE A 266 3.22 12.42 16.13
N ALA A 267 1.97 12.74 15.79
CA ALA A 267 0.96 13.16 16.74
C ALA A 267 0.68 12.10 17.82
N PHE A 268 0.55 10.83 17.43
CA PHE A 268 0.30 9.73 18.38
C PHE A 268 1.54 9.24 19.12
N LEU A 269 2.74 9.52 18.61
CA LEU A 269 3.98 9.15 19.30
C LEU A 269 4.34 10.15 20.40
N THR A 270 3.98 11.42 20.23
CA THR A 270 4.34 12.50 21.15
C THR A 270 3.34 12.71 22.29
N HIS A 271 2.16 12.13 22.20
CA HIS A 271 1.05 12.27 23.16
C HIS A 271 0.52 10.90 23.59
#